data_AF-A0A353PLE9-F1
#
_entry.id   AF-A0A353PLE9-F1
#
_cell.length_a   1.000
_cell.length_b   1.000
_cell.length_c   1.000
_cell.angle_alpha   90.00
_cell.angle_beta   90.00
_cell.angle_gamma   90.00
#
_symmetry.space_group_name_H-M   'P 1'
#
loop_
_entity.id
_entity.type
_entity.pdbx_description
1 polymer ?
#
loop_
_entity_poly.entity_id
_entity_poly.type
_entity_poly.pdbx_seq_one_letter_code
_entity_poly.pdbx_strand_id
1 'polypeptide(L)'
;REWFKLIPKPVYNIAVDHDGLILTSTKGEDGYLKLNIANFVYSRSVWGFDTTEDLFVGPYNTIFTIDSRGYITEYGPDGSVLFIFSGPDDFNQKGLFQEPTGIAVDSKSNIYAIDKGTSALQVFVPTEFANLVHYAIDLYQEGKYSESLEPWQEVLRMNGLFDLANKGIGNAYFANMNYEMAMEYYEVARDQTGYSNAYWEVRNTALLGSGSIIISVLMGLLILYVINRFAHFMPYVRKPFQKVKAFLGKYKLYQELVFPFYIFKHPGDGYYGIKREKKGSTLSATIYLLLFFTAYIYWIFETSFLFNQQIPAEINMFQQMTTVFVPFFLWVVANYLVCSIRDGEGRLSDVYQATAYTLLPMIIAFPVLTFISKGLTYNESFIYTTLMFIAVAITVIYMIIMVKEIHFYDMKPTIANILISIFTALMILAVLFIVYLLLSEVFTLFSDVIRELINRG
;
A
#
# COMPACT_ATOMS: atom_id res chain seq x y z
N ARG A 1 -33.83 13.77 -10.69
CA ARG A 1 -34.10 12.92 -11.88
C ARG A 1 -32.90 12.05 -12.30
N GLU A 2 -31.83 11.98 -11.51
CA GLU A 2 -30.67 11.10 -11.79
C GLU A 2 -30.86 9.65 -11.26
N TRP A 3 -31.83 9.45 -10.35
CA TRP A 3 -32.06 8.18 -9.65
C TRP A 3 -32.74 7.11 -10.53
N PHE A 4 -33.21 7.48 -11.73
CA PHE A 4 -33.90 6.59 -12.68
C PHE A 4 -33.02 6.15 -13.86
N LYS A 5 -31.71 6.41 -13.83
CA LYS A 5 -30.77 6.05 -14.91
C LYS A 5 -29.85 4.87 -14.59
N LEU A 6 -29.96 4.24 -13.43
CA LEU A 6 -29.29 2.98 -13.15
C LEU A 6 -30.17 1.83 -13.63
N ILE A 7 -30.30 1.67 -14.94
CA ILE A 7 -30.74 0.38 -15.49
C ILE A 7 -29.54 -0.56 -15.25
N PRO A 8 -29.67 -1.59 -14.38
CA PRO A 8 -28.59 -2.54 -14.18
C PRO A 8 -28.25 -3.16 -15.53
N LYS A 9 -26.95 -3.29 -15.80
CA LYS A 9 -26.49 -3.91 -17.04
C LYS A 9 -27.11 -5.31 -17.15
N PRO A 10 -27.59 -5.71 -18.34
CA PRO A 10 -28.23 -7.01 -18.51
C PRO A 10 -27.23 -8.14 -18.24
N VAL A 11 -27.74 -9.25 -17.69
CA VAL A 11 -27.01 -10.50 -17.65
C VAL A 11 -26.80 -10.97 -19.09
N TYR A 12 -25.55 -11.19 -19.47
CA TYR A 12 -25.18 -11.64 -20.81
C TYR A 12 -25.24 -13.16 -20.91
N ASN A 13 -24.65 -13.87 -19.95
CA ASN A 13 -24.63 -15.32 -19.92
C ASN A 13 -24.77 -15.84 -18.47
N ILE A 14 -25.14 -17.11 -18.33
CA ILE A 14 -25.47 -17.77 -17.08
C ILE A 14 -24.92 -19.20 -17.03
N ALA A 15 -24.36 -19.58 -15.89
CA ALA A 15 -24.04 -20.97 -15.56
C ALA A 15 -24.58 -21.31 -14.17
N VAL A 16 -24.61 -22.60 -13.84
CA VAL A 16 -25.05 -23.10 -12.54
C VAL A 16 -23.96 -24.02 -12.01
N ASP A 17 -23.58 -23.87 -10.75
CA ASP A 17 -22.64 -24.79 -10.11
C ASP A 17 -23.34 -26.04 -9.56
N HIS A 18 -22.55 -26.94 -8.98
CA HIS A 18 -23.06 -28.19 -8.41
C HIS A 18 -23.98 -27.99 -7.19
N ASP A 19 -23.90 -26.84 -6.52
CA ASP A 19 -24.71 -26.48 -5.34
C ASP A 19 -26.00 -25.71 -5.72
N GLY A 20 -26.21 -25.44 -7.01
CA GLY A 20 -27.36 -24.67 -7.50
C GLY A 20 -27.20 -23.15 -7.38
N LEU A 21 -26.00 -22.65 -7.11
CA LEU A 21 -25.67 -21.23 -7.20
C LEU A 21 -25.55 -20.81 -8.66
N ILE A 22 -25.98 -19.60 -8.94
CA ILE A 22 -26.07 -19.03 -10.29
C ILE A 22 -24.85 -18.18 -10.54
N LEU A 23 -24.13 -18.44 -11.62
CA LEU A 23 -23.05 -17.59 -12.09
C LEU A 23 -23.56 -16.73 -13.24
N THR A 24 -23.25 -15.44 -13.23
CA THR A 24 -23.62 -14.52 -14.30
C THR A 24 -22.41 -13.75 -14.81
N SER A 25 -22.35 -13.55 -16.12
CA SER A 25 -21.44 -12.58 -16.76
C SER A 25 -22.22 -11.42 -17.36
N THR A 26 -21.59 -10.26 -17.45
CA THR A 26 -22.18 -9.04 -17.99
C THR A 26 -21.14 -8.32 -18.86
N LYS A 27 -21.51 -7.93 -20.07
CA LYS A 27 -20.60 -7.19 -20.96
C LYS A 27 -20.23 -5.84 -20.35
N GLY A 28 -18.94 -5.52 -20.38
CA GLY A 28 -18.37 -4.31 -19.78
C GLY A 28 -18.28 -4.38 -18.26
N GLU A 29 -18.38 -5.56 -17.64
CA GLU A 29 -18.05 -5.83 -16.24
C GLU A 29 -17.04 -6.97 -16.17
N ASP A 30 -16.03 -6.84 -15.32
CA ASP A 30 -14.92 -7.79 -15.27
C ASP A 30 -15.37 -9.17 -14.72
N GLY A 31 -15.16 -10.21 -15.51
CA GLY A 31 -15.30 -11.61 -15.09
C GLY A 31 -16.74 -12.05 -14.78
N TYR A 32 -16.95 -12.66 -13.61
CA TYR A 32 -18.24 -13.26 -13.22
C TYR A 32 -18.68 -12.90 -11.79
N LEU A 33 -19.98 -13.01 -11.57
CA LEU A 33 -20.62 -12.95 -10.25
C LEU A 33 -21.26 -14.30 -9.92
N LYS A 34 -21.05 -14.81 -8.71
CA LYS A 34 -21.71 -16.02 -8.19
C LYS A 34 -22.73 -15.62 -7.14
N LEU A 35 -23.99 -15.94 -7.41
CA LEU A 35 -25.17 -15.48 -6.71
C LEU A 35 -25.96 -16.68 -6.18
N ASN A 36 -26.62 -16.51 -5.04
CA ASN A 36 -27.70 -17.42 -4.65
C ASN A 36 -29.04 -17.00 -5.26
N ILE A 37 -30.06 -17.83 -5.08
CA ILE A 37 -31.43 -17.60 -5.58
C ILE A 37 -32.05 -16.31 -5.01
N ALA A 38 -31.57 -15.84 -3.84
CA ALA A 38 -32.01 -14.60 -3.21
C ALA A 38 -31.21 -13.36 -3.68
N ASN A 39 -30.40 -13.49 -4.74
CA ASN A 39 -29.57 -12.42 -5.31
C ASN A 39 -28.48 -11.90 -4.34
N PHE A 40 -28.04 -12.71 -3.39
CA PHE A 40 -26.88 -12.43 -2.56
C PHE A 40 -25.61 -12.88 -3.28
N VAL A 41 -24.63 -11.99 -3.38
CA VAL A 41 -23.31 -12.29 -3.97
C VAL A 41 -22.52 -13.16 -3.01
N TYR A 42 -22.34 -14.42 -3.37
CA TYR A 42 -21.56 -15.39 -2.62
C TYR A 42 -20.06 -15.23 -2.91
N SER A 43 -19.69 -15.11 -4.18
CA SER A 43 -18.33 -14.81 -4.61
C SER A 43 -18.32 -14.07 -5.95
N ARG A 44 -17.15 -13.55 -6.31
CA ARG A 44 -16.89 -12.88 -7.59
C ARG A 44 -15.45 -13.15 -8.00
N SER A 45 -15.16 -13.09 -9.29
CA SER A 45 -13.78 -13.11 -9.76
C SER A 45 -12.99 -11.94 -9.18
N VAL A 46 -11.76 -12.20 -8.74
CA VAL A 46 -10.83 -11.14 -8.24
C VAL A 46 -10.37 -10.24 -9.39
N TRP A 47 -10.29 -10.80 -10.59
CA TRP A 47 -9.94 -10.15 -11.84
C TRP A 47 -10.60 -10.91 -13.00
N GLY A 48 -10.83 -10.29 -14.15
CA GLY A 48 -11.34 -10.99 -15.32
C GLY A 48 -11.47 -10.08 -16.52
N PHE A 49 -11.88 -10.63 -17.66
CA PHE A 49 -12.16 -9.85 -18.86
C PHE A 49 -13.60 -9.34 -18.87
N ASP A 50 -13.79 -8.12 -19.37
CA ASP A 50 -15.09 -7.45 -19.51
C ASP A 50 -15.86 -7.88 -20.77
N THR A 51 -15.24 -8.71 -21.59
CA THR A 51 -15.73 -9.20 -22.89
C THR A 51 -16.04 -10.70 -22.87
N THR A 52 -16.27 -11.27 -21.67
CA THR A 52 -16.64 -12.68 -21.49
C THR A 52 -17.82 -13.06 -22.41
N GLU A 53 -17.64 -14.08 -23.24
CA GLU A 53 -18.65 -14.64 -24.16
C GLU A 53 -19.42 -15.78 -23.49
N ASP A 54 -18.71 -16.69 -22.84
CA ASP A 54 -19.33 -17.84 -22.19
C ASP A 54 -18.60 -18.23 -20.92
N LEU A 55 -19.32 -18.93 -20.03
CA LEU A 55 -18.78 -19.46 -18.79
C LEU A 55 -19.35 -20.84 -18.48
N PHE A 56 -18.54 -21.69 -17.85
CA PHE A 56 -18.93 -23.03 -17.45
C PHE A 56 -18.27 -23.44 -16.13
N VAL A 57 -18.95 -24.25 -15.32
CA VAL A 57 -18.41 -24.76 -14.05
C VAL A 57 -17.85 -26.17 -14.27
N GLY A 58 -16.56 -26.35 -13.99
CA GLY A 58 -15.87 -27.64 -14.08
C GLY A 58 -16.03 -28.50 -12.82
N PRO A 59 -15.50 -29.74 -12.82
CA PRO A 59 -15.75 -30.75 -11.80
C PRO A 59 -15.27 -30.38 -10.39
N TYR A 60 -14.21 -29.59 -10.26
CA TYR A 60 -13.63 -29.15 -8.97
C TYR A 60 -14.19 -27.81 -8.48
N ASN A 61 -15.42 -27.47 -8.90
CA ASN A 61 -16.02 -26.15 -8.71
C ASN A 61 -15.15 -24.98 -9.25
N THR A 62 -14.19 -25.28 -10.13
CA THR A 62 -13.46 -24.27 -10.90
C THR A 62 -14.36 -23.72 -12.00
N ILE A 63 -14.11 -22.47 -12.38
CA ILE A 63 -14.99 -21.73 -13.29
C ILE A 63 -14.17 -21.35 -14.51
N PHE A 64 -14.64 -21.73 -15.68
CA PHE A 64 -13.98 -21.46 -16.94
C PHE A 64 -14.74 -20.38 -17.68
N THR A 65 -14.03 -19.39 -18.20
CA THR A 65 -14.61 -18.35 -19.04
C THR A 65 -13.82 -18.23 -20.33
N ILE A 66 -14.48 -17.88 -21.42
CA ILE A 66 -13.83 -17.49 -22.68
C ILE A 66 -14.22 -16.07 -23.04
N ASP A 67 -13.23 -15.23 -23.38
CA ASP A 67 -13.45 -13.84 -23.80
C ASP A 67 -13.55 -13.71 -25.32
N SER A 68 -14.07 -12.58 -25.80
CA SER A 68 -14.28 -12.32 -27.23
C SER A 68 -13.00 -12.27 -28.06
N ARG A 69 -11.83 -12.18 -27.41
CA ARG A 69 -10.50 -12.15 -28.05
C ARG A 69 -9.84 -13.53 -28.02
N GLY A 70 -10.47 -14.56 -27.45
CA GLY A 70 -9.92 -15.91 -27.42
C GLY A 70 -9.18 -16.30 -26.15
N TYR A 71 -9.14 -15.44 -25.13
CA TYR A 71 -8.52 -15.84 -23.87
C TYR A 71 -9.46 -16.74 -23.07
N ILE A 72 -8.93 -17.87 -22.61
CA ILE A 72 -9.59 -18.74 -21.64
C ILE A 72 -9.02 -18.42 -20.27
N THR A 73 -9.89 -18.12 -19.32
CA THR A 73 -9.53 -17.91 -17.91
C THR A 73 -10.18 -19.00 -17.08
N GLU A 74 -9.37 -19.68 -16.26
CA GLU A 74 -9.84 -20.58 -15.23
C GLU A 74 -9.72 -19.92 -13.85
N TYR A 75 -10.81 -19.95 -13.10
CA TYR A 75 -10.89 -19.44 -11.74
C TYR A 75 -11.02 -20.56 -10.72
N GLY A 76 -10.42 -20.35 -9.56
CA GLY A 76 -10.64 -21.16 -8.39
C GLY A 76 -12.04 -20.93 -7.81
N PRO A 77 -12.51 -21.84 -6.94
CA PRO A 77 -13.81 -21.72 -6.29
C PRO A 77 -13.98 -20.44 -5.44
N ASP A 78 -12.86 -19.88 -4.96
CA ASP A 78 -12.80 -18.62 -4.21
C ASP A 78 -12.76 -17.37 -5.11
N GLY A 79 -12.76 -17.54 -6.43
CA GLY A 79 -12.67 -16.46 -7.43
C GLY A 79 -11.25 -16.02 -7.77
N SER A 80 -10.22 -16.69 -7.23
CA SER A 80 -8.83 -16.48 -7.64
C SER A 80 -8.62 -16.90 -9.10
N VAL A 81 -7.71 -16.24 -9.81
CA VAL A 81 -7.33 -16.64 -11.17
C VAL A 81 -6.30 -17.76 -11.07
N LEU A 82 -6.59 -18.93 -11.65
CA LEU A 82 -5.65 -20.05 -11.71
C LEU A 82 -4.79 -19.96 -12.97
N PHE A 83 -5.45 -19.87 -14.12
CA PHE A 83 -4.79 -19.86 -15.42
C PHE A 83 -5.43 -18.86 -16.36
N ILE A 84 -4.61 -18.20 -17.17
CA ILE A 84 -5.02 -17.45 -18.35
C ILE A 84 -4.17 -17.96 -19.50
N PHE A 85 -4.81 -18.45 -20.55
CA PHE A 85 -4.11 -19.00 -21.71
C PHE A 85 -4.95 -18.81 -22.97
N SER A 86 -4.43 -19.29 -24.11
CA SER A 86 -4.96 -18.99 -25.45
C SER A 86 -4.84 -17.48 -25.78
N GLY A 87 -5.49 -17.03 -26.84
CA GLY A 87 -5.50 -15.64 -27.27
C GLY A 87 -6.08 -15.46 -28.69
N PRO A 88 -5.93 -14.26 -29.26
CA PRO A 88 -6.45 -13.94 -30.58
C PRO A 88 -5.67 -14.67 -31.67
N ASP A 89 -6.39 -15.16 -32.67
CA ASP A 89 -5.83 -15.83 -33.84
C ASP A 89 -5.89 -14.96 -35.08
N ASP A 90 -4.73 -14.55 -35.59
CA ASP A 90 -4.60 -13.86 -36.88
C ASP A 90 -4.21 -14.81 -38.04
N PHE A 91 -3.77 -16.04 -37.72
CA PHE A 91 -3.05 -16.91 -38.67
C PHE A 91 -3.55 -18.35 -38.72
N ASN A 92 -4.76 -18.65 -38.21
CA ASN A 92 -5.31 -20.01 -38.10
C ASN A 92 -4.42 -20.96 -37.29
N GLN A 93 -3.85 -20.47 -36.18
CA GLN A 93 -3.03 -21.26 -35.29
C GLN A 93 -3.89 -22.05 -34.29
N LYS A 94 -3.60 -23.35 -34.13
CA LYS A 94 -4.25 -24.19 -33.12
C LYS A 94 -4.00 -23.64 -31.71
N GLY A 95 -5.04 -23.61 -30.90
CA GLY A 95 -5.03 -23.11 -29.53
C GLY A 95 -5.29 -21.61 -29.40
N LEU A 96 -5.58 -20.91 -30.51
CA LEU A 96 -6.00 -19.51 -30.55
C LEU A 96 -7.41 -19.41 -31.20
N PHE A 97 -8.09 -18.26 -31.06
CA PHE A 97 -9.46 -18.07 -31.55
C PHE A 97 -9.66 -16.75 -32.33
N GLN A 98 -10.54 -16.76 -33.33
CA GLN A 98 -10.96 -15.56 -34.08
C GLN A 98 -12.23 -14.94 -33.51
N GLU A 99 -13.29 -15.73 -33.35
CA GLU A 99 -14.58 -15.30 -32.81
C GLU A 99 -15.14 -16.42 -31.92
N PRO A 100 -14.55 -16.66 -30.73
CA PRO A 100 -15.03 -17.69 -29.82
C PRO A 100 -16.44 -17.37 -29.32
N THR A 101 -17.30 -18.38 -29.20
CA THR A 101 -18.71 -18.17 -28.81
C THR A 101 -19.20 -19.06 -27.68
N GLY A 102 -18.46 -20.10 -27.31
CA GLY A 102 -18.92 -21.04 -26.29
C GLY A 102 -17.80 -21.88 -25.70
N ILE A 103 -17.98 -22.27 -24.44
CA ILE A 103 -17.06 -23.11 -23.68
C ILE A 103 -17.84 -24.13 -22.83
N ALA A 104 -17.37 -25.37 -22.80
CA ALA A 104 -17.90 -26.42 -21.93
C ALA A 104 -16.76 -27.27 -21.39
N VAL A 105 -16.96 -27.88 -20.21
CA VAL A 105 -15.93 -28.69 -19.55
C VAL A 105 -16.51 -30.04 -19.16
N ASP A 106 -15.75 -31.13 -19.39
CA ASP A 106 -16.17 -32.47 -18.97
C ASP A 106 -15.68 -32.85 -17.56
N SER A 107 -16.07 -34.04 -17.09
CA SER A 107 -15.72 -34.56 -15.77
C SER A 107 -14.22 -34.87 -15.59
N LYS A 108 -13.42 -34.82 -16.66
CA LYS A 108 -11.96 -34.96 -16.62
C LYS A 108 -11.25 -33.62 -16.80
N SER A 109 -11.96 -32.51 -16.66
CA SER A 109 -11.47 -31.16 -16.90
C SER A 109 -10.99 -30.90 -18.33
N ASN A 110 -11.44 -31.68 -19.34
CA ASN A 110 -11.17 -31.31 -20.73
C ASN A 110 -12.09 -30.16 -21.14
N ILE A 111 -11.53 -29.16 -21.79
CA ILE A 111 -12.23 -27.96 -22.21
C ILE A 111 -12.58 -28.09 -23.69
N TYR A 112 -13.84 -27.84 -24.02
CA TYR A 112 -14.39 -27.82 -25.36
C TYR A 112 -14.77 -26.38 -25.68
N ALA A 113 -14.08 -25.77 -26.64
CA ALA A 113 -14.33 -24.39 -27.04
C ALA A 113 -14.69 -24.32 -28.53
N ILE A 114 -15.72 -23.54 -28.85
CA ILE A 114 -16.19 -23.34 -30.22
C ILE A 114 -15.83 -21.95 -30.72
N ASP A 115 -15.38 -21.90 -31.97
CA ASP A 115 -15.03 -20.69 -32.69
C ASP A 115 -15.93 -20.52 -33.91
N LYS A 116 -16.70 -19.44 -33.95
CA LYS A 116 -17.57 -19.12 -35.07
C LYS A 116 -16.77 -18.67 -36.30
N GLY A 117 -15.67 -17.95 -36.11
CA GLY A 117 -14.85 -17.43 -37.20
C GLY A 117 -14.18 -18.54 -38.00
N THR A 118 -13.58 -19.51 -37.30
CA THR A 118 -12.92 -20.67 -37.93
C THR A 118 -13.86 -21.87 -38.15
N SER A 119 -15.09 -21.81 -37.61
CA SER A 119 -16.05 -22.93 -37.60
C SER A 119 -15.45 -24.22 -37.02
N ALA A 120 -14.61 -24.09 -35.99
CA ALA A 120 -13.87 -25.18 -35.38
C ALA A 120 -14.28 -25.42 -33.92
N LEU A 121 -14.25 -26.69 -33.51
CA LEU A 121 -14.25 -27.11 -32.12
C LEU A 121 -12.81 -27.45 -31.71
N GLN A 122 -12.30 -26.80 -30.68
CA GLN A 122 -11.00 -27.10 -30.11
C GLN A 122 -11.17 -27.78 -28.74
N VAL A 123 -10.34 -28.79 -28.48
CA VAL A 123 -10.33 -29.55 -27.23
C VAL A 123 -8.99 -29.35 -26.53
N PHE A 124 -9.03 -28.88 -25.29
CA PHE A 124 -7.85 -28.71 -24.45
C PHE A 124 -7.88 -29.76 -23.34
N VAL A 125 -6.73 -30.41 -23.12
CA VAL A 125 -6.56 -31.45 -22.11
C VAL A 125 -5.69 -30.88 -20.99
N PRO A 126 -6.06 -31.06 -19.70
CA PRO A 126 -5.26 -30.55 -18.60
C PRO A 126 -3.87 -31.19 -18.58
N THR A 127 -2.87 -30.36 -18.34
CA THR A 127 -1.50 -30.83 -18.12
C THR A 127 -1.37 -31.48 -16.74
N GLU A 128 -0.25 -32.17 -16.50
CA GLU A 128 0.08 -32.69 -15.16
C GLU A 128 0.04 -31.57 -14.10
N PHE A 129 0.56 -30.39 -14.45
CA PHE A 129 0.52 -29.21 -13.58
C PHE A 129 -0.92 -28.78 -13.25
N ALA A 130 -1.79 -28.66 -14.25
CA ALA A 130 -3.19 -28.29 -14.03
C ALA A 130 -3.92 -29.32 -13.15
N ASN A 131 -3.71 -30.61 -13.41
CA ASN A 131 -4.28 -31.69 -12.60
C ASN A 131 -3.80 -31.65 -11.14
N LEU A 132 -2.52 -31.35 -10.90
CA LEU A 132 -1.98 -31.19 -9.55
C LEU A 132 -2.59 -30.00 -8.82
N VAL A 133 -2.77 -28.86 -9.49
CA VAL A 133 -3.44 -27.68 -8.93
C VAL A 133 -4.91 -28.00 -8.60
N HIS A 134 -5.65 -28.62 -9.53
CA HIS A 134 -7.03 -29.06 -9.29
C HIS A 134 -7.14 -29.99 -8.09
N TYR A 135 -6.25 -30.98 -8.00
CA TYR A 135 -6.22 -31.92 -6.88
C TYR A 135 -5.90 -31.23 -5.55
N ALA A 136 -4.95 -30.29 -5.52
CA ALA A 136 -4.61 -29.54 -4.32
C ALA A 136 -5.76 -28.63 -3.86
N ILE A 137 -6.51 -28.03 -4.79
CA ILE A 137 -7.71 -27.25 -4.50
C ILE A 137 -8.83 -28.14 -3.96
N ASP A 138 -9.05 -29.30 -4.55
CA ASP A 138 -10.08 -30.26 -4.12
C ASP A 138 -9.87 -30.68 -2.65
N LEU A 139 -8.64 -31.07 -2.30
CA LEU A 139 -8.26 -31.37 -0.91
C LEU A 139 -8.51 -30.19 0.03
N TYR A 140 -8.21 -28.96 -0.43
CA TYR A 140 -8.47 -27.75 0.34
C TYR A 140 -9.97 -27.54 0.57
N GLN A 141 -10.81 -27.76 -0.45
CA GLN A 141 -12.28 -27.65 -0.35
C GLN A 141 -12.89 -28.69 0.58
N GLU A 142 -12.33 -29.91 0.60
CA GLU A 142 -12.73 -30.97 1.54
C GLU A 142 -12.27 -30.70 2.98
N GLY A 143 -11.50 -29.62 3.22
CA GLY A 143 -10.94 -29.28 4.52
C GLY A 143 -9.72 -30.14 4.91
N LYS A 144 -9.17 -30.92 3.97
CA LYS A 144 -7.99 -31.77 4.16
C LYS A 144 -6.69 -30.98 3.94
N TYR A 145 -6.53 -29.90 4.69
CA TYR A 145 -5.41 -28.97 4.53
C TYR A 145 -4.05 -29.66 4.69
N SER A 146 -3.91 -30.54 5.68
CA SER A 146 -2.66 -31.28 5.91
C SER A 146 -2.27 -32.17 4.73
N GLU A 147 -3.25 -32.82 4.08
CA GLU A 147 -3.02 -33.68 2.90
C GLU A 147 -2.68 -32.85 1.66
N SER A 148 -3.18 -31.62 1.55
CA SER A 148 -2.88 -30.72 0.42
C SER A 148 -1.44 -30.19 0.41
N LEU A 149 -0.68 -30.35 1.50
CA LEU A 149 0.68 -29.82 1.61
C LEU A 149 1.62 -30.37 0.53
N GLU A 150 1.66 -31.69 0.34
CA GLU A 150 2.54 -32.34 -0.63
C GLU A 150 2.18 -31.96 -2.09
N PRO A 151 0.90 -32.00 -2.51
CA PRO A 151 0.48 -31.48 -3.82
C PRO A 151 0.91 -30.02 -4.05
N TRP A 152 0.74 -29.13 -3.07
CA TRP A 152 1.14 -27.73 -3.24
C TRP A 152 2.66 -27.55 -3.33
N GLN A 153 3.44 -28.34 -2.59
CA GLN A 153 4.90 -28.34 -2.72
C GLN A 153 5.34 -28.78 -4.11
N GLU A 154 4.66 -29.77 -4.69
CA GLU A 154 4.95 -30.22 -6.05
C GLU A 154 4.56 -29.16 -7.10
N VAL A 155 3.42 -28.50 -6.94
CA VAL A 155 3.02 -27.35 -7.79
C VAL A 155 4.10 -26.27 -7.73
N LEU A 156 4.60 -25.93 -6.54
CA LEU A 156 5.65 -24.91 -6.37
C LEU A 156 6.99 -25.37 -6.96
N ARG A 157 7.29 -26.68 -6.94
CA ARG A 157 8.47 -27.27 -7.58
C ARG A 157 8.42 -27.14 -9.10
N MET A 158 7.24 -27.31 -9.70
CA MET A 158 7.02 -27.14 -11.13
C MET A 158 7.03 -25.67 -11.54
N ASN A 159 6.44 -24.80 -10.72
CA ASN A 159 6.40 -23.36 -10.94
C ASN A 159 6.58 -22.59 -9.62
N GLY A 160 7.80 -22.12 -9.38
CA GLY A 160 8.16 -21.35 -8.17
C GLY A 160 7.47 -19.99 -8.05
N LEU A 161 6.79 -19.51 -9.10
CA LEU A 161 6.06 -18.24 -9.13
C LEU A 161 4.54 -18.43 -8.97
N PHE A 162 4.06 -19.64 -8.67
CA PHE A 162 2.63 -19.87 -8.48
C PHE A 162 2.19 -19.46 -7.07
N ASP A 163 1.83 -18.19 -6.90
CA ASP A 163 1.51 -17.57 -5.60
C ASP A 163 0.44 -18.34 -4.81
N LEU A 164 -0.55 -18.92 -5.50
CA LEU A 164 -1.60 -19.73 -4.87
C LEU A 164 -1.05 -20.96 -4.16
N ALA A 165 0.06 -21.55 -4.65
CA ALA A 165 0.70 -22.66 -3.95
C ALA A 165 1.30 -22.22 -2.62
N ASN A 166 1.93 -21.04 -2.56
CA ASN A 166 2.44 -20.50 -1.29
C ASN A 166 1.28 -20.27 -0.30
N LYS A 167 0.14 -19.73 -0.76
CA LYS A 167 -1.07 -19.59 0.07
C LYS A 167 -1.58 -20.95 0.58
N GLY A 168 -1.67 -21.94 -0.31
CA GLY A 168 -2.09 -23.30 0.02
C GLY A 168 -1.19 -23.98 1.05
N ILE A 169 0.13 -23.85 0.89
CA ILE A 169 1.14 -24.34 1.85
C ILE A 169 0.99 -23.63 3.20
N GLY A 170 0.80 -22.31 3.19
CA GLY A 170 0.54 -21.52 4.40
C GLY A 170 -0.69 -22.03 5.16
N ASN A 171 -1.78 -22.29 4.46
CA ASN A 171 -3.00 -22.88 5.04
C ASN A 171 -2.75 -24.27 5.64
N ALA A 172 -1.98 -25.12 4.97
CA ALA A 172 -1.62 -26.44 5.46
C ALA A 172 -0.77 -26.37 6.74
N TYR A 173 0.24 -25.49 6.79
CA TYR A 173 1.02 -25.27 8.01
C TYR A 173 0.20 -24.69 9.14
N PHE A 174 -0.71 -23.76 8.85
CA PHE A 174 -1.64 -23.21 9.83
C PHE A 174 -2.53 -24.31 10.43
N ALA A 175 -3.08 -25.20 9.60
CA ALA A 175 -3.88 -26.35 10.07
C ALA A 175 -3.05 -27.33 10.92
N ASN A 176 -1.76 -27.47 10.62
CA ASN A 176 -0.81 -28.28 11.40
C ASN A 176 -0.25 -27.56 12.65
N MET A 177 -0.79 -26.38 13.01
CA MET A 177 -0.35 -25.54 14.14
C MET A 177 1.11 -25.06 14.06
N ASN A 178 1.72 -25.10 12.87
CA ASN A 178 3.04 -24.55 12.61
C ASN A 178 2.89 -23.12 12.08
N TYR A 179 2.55 -22.22 13.00
CA TYR A 179 2.14 -20.85 12.65
C TYR A 179 3.31 -20.01 12.12
N GLU A 180 4.53 -20.25 12.58
CA GLU A 180 5.73 -19.55 12.10
C GLU A 180 5.99 -19.84 10.62
N MET A 181 5.97 -21.12 10.22
CA MET A 181 6.09 -21.48 8.80
C MET A 181 4.90 -20.96 7.99
N ALA A 182 3.68 -21.01 8.55
CA ALA A 182 2.51 -20.46 7.88
C ALA A 182 2.68 -18.97 7.57
N MET A 183 3.21 -18.18 8.52
CA MET A 183 3.49 -16.76 8.32
C MET A 183 4.48 -16.52 7.16
N GLU A 184 5.57 -17.28 7.08
CA GLU A 184 6.55 -17.14 5.98
C GLU A 184 5.90 -17.35 4.61
N TYR A 185 5.12 -18.42 4.46
CA TYR A 185 4.44 -18.72 3.20
C TYR A 185 3.32 -17.72 2.87
N TYR A 186 2.58 -17.23 3.87
CA TYR A 186 1.61 -16.17 3.66
C TYR A 186 2.25 -14.84 3.25
N GLU A 187 3.43 -14.51 3.78
CA GLU A 187 4.17 -13.31 3.38
C GLU A 187 4.62 -13.40 1.91
N VAL A 188 5.12 -14.55 1.48
CA VAL A 188 5.48 -14.82 0.08
C VAL A 188 4.25 -14.74 -0.82
N ALA A 189 3.14 -15.35 -0.42
CA ALA A 189 1.87 -15.29 -1.16
C ALA A 189 1.17 -13.92 -1.11
N ARG A 190 1.73 -12.96 -0.35
CA ARG A 190 1.13 -11.65 -0.06
C ARG A 190 -0.28 -11.73 0.56
N ASP A 191 -0.59 -12.81 1.27
CA ASP A 191 -1.86 -12.98 1.98
C ASP A 191 -1.78 -12.38 3.39
N GLN A 192 -2.14 -11.09 3.49
CA GLN A 192 -2.17 -10.38 4.78
C GLN A 192 -3.18 -10.96 5.78
N THR A 193 -4.27 -11.58 5.30
CA THR A 193 -5.31 -12.12 6.18
C THR A 193 -4.83 -13.42 6.81
N GLY A 194 -4.31 -14.34 5.98
CA GLY A 194 -3.67 -15.57 6.44
C GLY A 194 -2.51 -15.27 7.39
N TYR A 195 -1.61 -14.36 7.01
CA TYR A 195 -0.50 -13.92 7.85
C TYR A 195 -0.99 -13.40 9.20
N SER A 196 -2.02 -12.54 9.22
CA SER A 196 -2.53 -11.97 10.47
C SER A 196 -3.10 -13.03 11.41
N ASN A 197 -3.77 -14.04 10.87
CA ASN A 197 -4.32 -15.13 11.68
C ASN A 197 -3.21 -15.98 12.29
N ALA A 198 -2.21 -16.36 11.50
CA ALA A 198 -1.02 -17.08 11.99
C ALA A 198 -0.24 -16.24 13.02
N TYR A 199 -0.02 -14.95 12.72
CA TYR A 199 0.67 -14.03 13.62
C TYR A 199 -0.07 -13.86 14.94
N TRP A 200 -1.40 -13.86 14.94
CA TRP A 200 -2.18 -13.79 16.17
C TRP A 200 -1.85 -14.96 17.11
N GLU A 201 -1.74 -16.18 16.59
CA GLU A 201 -1.40 -17.38 17.38
C GLU A 201 0.03 -17.34 17.93
N VAL A 202 1.00 -16.97 17.09
CA VAL A 202 2.41 -16.78 17.52
C VAL A 202 2.51 -15.69 18.59
N ARG A 203 1.80 -14.57 18.39
CA ARG A 203 1.76 -13.49 19.37
C ARG A 203 1.10 -13.92 20.67
N ASN A 204 -0.01 -14.65 20.58
CA ASN A 204 -0.78 -15.10 21.74
C ASN A 204 0.05 -16.07 22.61
N THR A 205 0.74 -17.03 21.99
CA THR A 205 1.66 -17.94 22.70
C THR A 205 2.81 -17.17 23.36
N ALA A 206 3.41 -16.19 22.66
CA ALA A 206 4.45 -15.34 23.22
C ALA A 206 3.97 -14.49 24.41
N LEU A 207 2.74 -13.94 24.34
CA LEU A 207 2.13 -13.16 25.42
C LEU A 207 1.83 -14.02 26.65
N LEU A 208 1.28 -15.21 26.45
CA LEU A 208 1.02 -16.17 27.53
C LEU A 208 2.33 -16.57 28.24
N GLY A 209 3.42 -16.79 27.48
CA GLY A 209 4.75 -17.07 28.04
C GLY A 209 5.39 -15.88 28.77
N SER A 210 5.08 -14.65 28.35
CA SER A 210 5.68 -13.41 28.87
C SER A 210 4.89 -12.78 30.03
N GLY A 211 3.72 -13.31 30.38
CA GLY A 211 2.82 -12.70 31.36
C GLY A 211 3.47 -12.44 32.72
N SER A 212 4.31 -13.35 33.20
CA SER A 212 5.04 -13.21 34.46
C SER A 212 6.05 -12.05 34.45
N ILE A 213 6.74 -11.83 33.32
CA ILE A 213 7.69 -10.73 33.13
C ILE A 213 6.94 -9.40 33.10
N ILE A 214 5.85 -9.32 32.34
CA ILE A 214 5.02 -8.11 32.22
C ILE A 214 4.51 -7.69 33.61
N ILE A 215 3.95 -8.63 34.38
CA ILE A 215 3.47 -8.38 35.74
C ILE A 215 4.62 -7.94 36.65
N SER A 216 5.79 -8.57 36.56
CA SER A 216 6.96 -8.21 37.36
C SER A 216 7.47 -6.81 37.05
N VAL A 217 7.51 -6.40 35.78
CA VAL A 217 7.89 -5.04 35.36
C VAL A 217 6.87 -4.01 35.84
N LEU A 218 5.57 -4.27 35.67
CA LEU A 218 4.52 -3.37 36.16
C LEU A 218 4.54 -3.24 37.68
N MET A 219 4.74 -4.34 38.41
CA MET A 219 4.90 -4.33 39.86
C MET A 219 6.16 -3.57 40.26
N GLY A 220 7.27 -3.74 39.55
CA GLY A 220 8.51 -3.00 39.75
C GLY A 220 8.33 -1.50 39.53
N LEU A 221 7.65 -1.08 38.46
CA LEU A 221 7.32 0.32 38.17
C LEU A 221 6.38 0.90 39.23
N LEU A 222 5.39 0.13 39.70
CA LEU A 222 4.49 0.53 40.77
C LEU A 222 5.24 0.70 42.10
N ILE A 223 6.11 -0.25 42.45
CA ILE A 223 6.97 -0.18 43.64
C ILE A 223 7.89 1.04 43.54
N LEU A 224 8.52 1.27 42.39
CA LEU A 224 9.35 2.46 42.15
C LEU A 224 8.55 3.76 42.30
N TYR A 225 7.31 3.80 41.80
CA TYR A 225 6.40 4.93 41.96
C TYR A 225 6.04 5.18 43.43
N VAL A 226 5.70 4.12 44.18
CA VAL A 226 5.38 4.19 45.61
C VAL A 226 6.60 4.61 46.43
N ILE A 227 7.76 3.98 46.22
CA ILE A 227 9.02 4.37 46.87
C ILE A 227 9.34 5.83 46.56
N ASN A 228 9.12 6.29 45.33
CA ASN A 228 9.36 7.69 44.98
C ASN A 228 8.41 8.64 45.74
N ARG A 229 7.16 8.25 45.98
CA ARG A 229 6.21 9.03 46.78
C ARG A 229 6.68 9.22 48.23
N PHE A 230 7.38 8.24 48.79
CA PHE A 230 7.92 8.32 50.16
C PHE A 230 9.33 8.92 50.21
N ALA A 231 10.27 8.36 49.45
CA ALA A 231 11.69 8.72 49.49
C ALA A 231 12.07 9.93 48.62
N HIS A 232 11.15 10.42 47.77
CA HIS A 232 11.37 11.59 46.90
C HIS A 232 12.71 11.52 46.13
N PHE A 233 13.07 10.34 45.61
CA PHE A 233 14.38 10.10 44.99
C PHE A 233 14.43 10.49 43.50
N MET A 234 13.28 10.57 42.81
CA MET A 234 13.20 10.93 41.38
C MET A 234 13.79 12.31 41.04
N PRO A 235 13.70 13.35 41.89
CA PRO A 235 14.48 14.58 41.75
C PRO A 235 15.99 14.34 41.62
N TYR A 236 16.57 13.39 42.35
CA TYR A 236 18.00 13.06 42.28
C TYR A 236 18.35 12.33 40.99
N VAL A 237 17.46 11.47 40.48
CA VAL A 237 17.60 10.81 39.18
C VAL A 237 17.53 11.83 38.03
N ARG A 238 16.73 12.88 38.17
CA ARG A 238 16.59 13.95 37.17
C ARG A 238 17.75 14.97 37.18
N LYS A 239 18.47 15.14 38.29
CA LYS A 239 19.62 16.07 38.41
C LYS A 239 20.70 15.90 37.32
N PRO A 240 21.19 14.69 36.97
CA PRO A 240 22.16 14.54 35.87
C PRO A 240 21.59 14.99 34.53
N PHE A 241 20.35 14.62 34.21
CA PHE A 241 19.67 15.07 32.98
C PHE A 241 19.47 16.59 32.93
N GLN A 242 19.18 17.22 34.06
CA GLN A 242 19.09 18.68 34.17
C GLN A 242 20.45 19.35 33.95
N LYS A 243 21.54 18.79 34.48
CA LYS A 243 22.91 19.27 34.23
C LYS A 243 23.29 19.15 32.75
N VAL A 244 22.99 18.01 32.12
CA VAL A 244 23.22 17.79 30.68
C VAL A 244 22.38 18.77 29.86
N LYS A 245 21.10 18.94 30.17
CA LYS A 245 20.24 19.93 29.50
C LYS A 245 20.75 21.36 29.66
N ALA A 246 21.24 21.73 30.84
CA ALA A 246 21.83 23.05 31.09
C ALA A 246 23.16 23.24 30.35
N PHE A 247 23.97 22.19 30.22
CA PHE A 247 25.21 22.21 29.45
C PHE A 247 24.95 22.33 27.94
N LEU A 248 24.06 21.48 27.39
CA LEU A 248 23.66 21.52 25.99
C LEU A 248 22.92 22.81 25.64
N GLY A 249 22.15 23.35 26.59
CA GLY A 249 21.47 24.64 26.49
C GLY A 249 22.38 25.84 26.25
N LYS A 250 23.71 25.70 26.38
CA LYS A 250 24.68 26.75 26.02
C LYS A 250 24.91 26.84 24.51
N TYR A 251 24.64 25.78 23.76
CA TYR A 251 24.85 25.74 22.31
C TYR A 251 23.60 26.23 21.58
N LYS A 252 23.79 27.21 20.70
CA LYS A 252 22.71 27.79 19.89
C LYS A 252 21.93 26.73 19.11
N LEU A 253 22.64 25.80 18.47
CA LEU A 253 22.03 24.72 17.69
C LEU A 253 21.11 23.82 18.51
N TYR A 254 21.49 23.50 19.76
CA TYR A 254 20.63 22.70 20.63
C TYR A 254 19.34 23.45 20.99
N GLN A 255 19.43 24.76 21.28
CA GLN A 255 18.25 25.59 21.53
C GLN A 255 17.31 25.59 20.31
N GLU A 256 17.87 25.75 19.10
CA GLU A 256 17.14 25.72 17.83
C GLU A 256 16.50 24.34 17.55
N LEU A 257 17.16 23.23 17.92
CA LEU A 257 16.60 21.87 17.77
C LEU A 257 15.53 21.52 18.80
N VAL A 258 15.56 22.13 19.98
CA VAL A 258 14.50 21.94 20.99
C VAL A 258 13.29 22.83 20.70
N PHE A 259 13.49 23.93 19.98
CA PHE A 259 12.44 24.93 19.72
C PHE A 259 11.18 24.38 19.02
N PRO A 260 11.24 23.47 18.04
CA PRO A 260 10.04 22.91 17.43
C PRO A 260 9.12 22.16 18.41
N PHE A 261 9.65 21.59 19.49
CA PHE A 261 8.82 21.02 20.56
C PHE A 261 8.05 22.08 21.36
N TYR A 262 8.52 23.33 21.38
CA TYR A 262 7.78 24.47 21.91
C TYR A 262 6.68 24.90 20.93
N ILE A 263 6.97 24.97 19.62
CA ILE A 263 5.96 25.23 18.56
C ILE A 263 4.81 24.21 18.66
N PHE A 264 5.12 22.94 18.91
CA PHE A 264 4.11 21.90 19.09
C PHE A 264 3.10 22.21 20.22
N LYS A 265 3.55 22.85 21.31
CA LYS A 265 2.67 23.24 22.42
C LYS A 265 1.99 24.59 22.20
N HIS A 266 2.70 25.51 21.57
CA HIS A 266 2.28 26.90 21.35
C HIS A 266 2.58 27.31 19.91
N PRO A 267 1.76 26.87 18.93
CA PRO A 267 2.09 27.04 17.51
C PRO A 267 2.07 28.52 17.09
N GLY A 268 1.12 29.32 17.58
CA GLY A 268 1.06 30.76 17.29
C GLY A 268 2.33 31.51 17.69
N ASP A 269 2.66 31.46 18.98
CA ASP A 269 3.86 32.11 19.55
C ASP A 269 5.15 31.54 18.95
N GLY A 270 5.17 30.24 18.68
CA GLY A 270 6.30 29.53 18.10
C GLY A 270 6.68 30.05 16.71
N TYR A 271 5.72 30.14 15.78
CA TYR A 271 5.99 30.65 14.44
C TYR A 271 6.33 32.15 14.44
N TYR A 272 5.71 32.93 15.32
CA TYR A 272 6.08 34.33 15.53
C TYR A 272 7.55 34.48 15.98
N GLY A 273 8.02 33.59 16.88
CA GLY A 273 9.40 33.56 17.38
C GLY A 273 10.45 33.19 16.33
N ILE A 274 10.11 32.43 15.29
CA ILE A 274 11.01 32.18 14.15
C ILE A 274 11.33 33.50 13.46
N LYS A 275 10.30 34.29 13.16
CA LYS A 275 10.42 35.54 12.39
C LYS A 275 11.05 36.67 13.18
N ARG A 276 10.55 36.95 14.40
CA ARG A 276 10.96 38.15 15.16
C ARG A 276 12.14 37.91 16.10
N GLU A 277 12.23 36.72 16.69
CA GLU A 277 13.24 36.40 17.71
C GLU A 277 14.41 35.59 17.14
N LYS A 278 14.38 35.23 15.84
CA LYS A 278 15.41 34.44 15.15
C LYS A 278 15.78 33.16 15.91
N LYS A 279 14.77 32.50 16.50
CA LYS A 279 14.92 31.26 17.29
C LYS A 279 15.10 30.02 16.43
N GLY A 280 15.10 30.15 15.10
CA GLY A 280 15.44 29.10 14.15
C GLY A 280 16.63 29.48 13.26
N SER A 281 17.28 28.45 12.71
CA SER A 281 18.27 28.62 11.65
C SER A 281 17.93 27.73 10.45
N THR A 282 18.49 28.06 9.28
CA THR A 282 18.40 27.20 8.10
C THR A 282 19.05 25.83 8.34
N LEU A 283 20.13 25.79 9.12
CA LEU A 283 20.82 24.54 9.45
C LEU A 283 19.93 23.62 10.31
N SER A 284 19.27 24.15 11.34
CA SER A 284 18.33 23.35 12.14
C SER A 284 17.13 22.87 11.31
N ALA A 285 16.61 23.70 10.41
CA ALA A 285 15.55 23.29 9.48
C ALA A 285 15.98 22.17 8.52
N THR A 286 17.21 22.23 7.98
CA THR A 286 17.75 21.15 7.15
C THR A 286 17.91 19.85 7.96
N ILE A 287 18.35 19.92 9.22
CA ILE A 287 18.39 18.74 10.10
C ILE A 287 16.99 18.14 10.27
N TYR A 288 15.97 18.97 10.50
CA TYR A 288 14.59 18.50 10.62
C TYR A 288 14.07 17.83 9.34
N LEU A 289 14.38 18.40 8.17
CA LEU A 289 14.01 17.80 6.89
C LEU A 289 14.71 16.44 6.67
N LEU A 290 15.99 16.31 7.03
CA LEU A 290 16.72 15.05 6.97
C LEU A 290 16.22 14.03 8.00
N LEU A 291 15.84 14.46 9.20
CA LEU A 291 15.21 13.61 10.21
C LEU A 291 13.85 13.10 9.74
N PHE A 292 13.05 13.95 9.09
CA PHE A 292 11.79 13.54 8.46
C PHE A 292 12.03 12.49 7.38
N PHE A 293 12.98 12.73 6.46
CA PHE A 293 13.32 11.76 5.42
C PHE A 293 13.82 10.43 6.02
N THR A 294 14.67 10.48 7.05
CA THR A 294 15.18 9.29 7.74
C THR A 294 14.05 8.51 8.43
N ALA A 295 13.17 9.20 9.14
CA ALA A 295 12.01 8.61 9.80
C ALA A 295 11.03 8.01 8.78
N TYR A 296 10.83 8.67 7.64
CA TYR A 296 10.02 8.19 6.53
C TYR A 296 10.61 6.92 5.90
N ILE A 297 11.91 6.89 5.62
CA ILE A 297 12.59 5.70 5.09
C ILE A 297 12.50 4.55 6.10
N TYR A 298 12.79 4.80 7.38
CA TYR A 298 12.63 3.80 8.43
C TYR A 298 11.19 3.26 8.45
N TRP A 299 10.20 4.13 8.33
CA TRP A 299 8.79 3.73 8.27
C TRP A 299 8.46 2.85 7.06
N ILE A 300 9.00 3.13 5.87
CA ILE A 300 8.76 2.27 4.70
C ILE A 300 9.45 0.92 4.86
N PHE A 301 10.68 0.85 5.36
CA PHE A 301 11.42 -0.42 5.40
C PHE A 301 11.01 -1.33 6.57
N GLU A 302 10.64 -0.76 7.71
CA GLU A 302 10.50 -1.52 8.98
C GLU A 302 9.05 -1.72 9.43
N THR A 303 8.09 -1.08 8.77
CA THR A 303 6.67 -1.30 9.06
C THR A 303 6.28 -2.72 8.66
N SER A 304 5.58 -3.41 9.57
CA SER A 304 5.15 -4.80 9.39
C SER A 304 4.38 -5.02 8.08
N PHE A 305 4.54 -6.20 7.48
CA PHE A 305 3.84 -6.65 6.25
C PHE A 305 2.31 -6.43 6.32
N LEU A 306 1.71 -6.53 7.51
CA LEU A 306 0.28 -6.26 7.71
C LEU A 306 -0.15 -4.82 7.41
N PHE A 307 0.77 -3.87 7.52
CA PHE A 307 0.51 -2.43 7.41
C PHE A 307 1.26 -1.77 6.24
N ASN A 308 2.18 -2.50 5.62
CA ASN A 308 2.92 -2.06 4.45
C ASN A 308 3.01 -3.17 3.40
N GLN A 309 2.36 -2.93 2.26
CA GLN A 309 2.34 -3.85 1.11
C GLN A 309 3.48 -3.60 0.12
N GLN A 310 4.39 -2.66 0.40
CA GLN A 310 5.56 -2.44 -0.46
C GLN A 310 6.54 -3.62 -0.30
N ILE A 311 7.16 -4.05 -1.40
CA ILE A 311 8.25 -5.03 -1.36
C ILE A 311 9.55 -4.25 -1.14
N PRO A 312 10.29 -4.48 -0.04
CA PRO A 312 11.50 -3.71 0.25
C PRO A 312 12.54 -3.72 -0.87
N ALA A 313 12.64 -4.84 -1.61
CA ALA A 313 13.54 -5.01 -2.74
C ALA A 313 13.16 -4.16 -3.98
N GLU A 314 11.90 -3.74 -4.10
CA GLU A 314 11.39 -2.94 -5.22
C GLU A 314 11.42 -1.43 -4.93
N ILE A 315 11.79 -1.02 -3.71
CA ILE A 315 11.81 0.39 -3.31
C ILE A 315 12.93 1.12 -4.05
N ASN A 316 12.54 1.97 -4.99
CA ASN A 316 13.47 2.89 -5.64
C ASN A 316 13.79 4.09 -4.72
N MET A 317 15.00 4.13 -4.17
CA MET A 317 15.44 5.21 -3.27
C MET A 317 15.42 6.60 -3.92
N PHE A 318 15.74 6.70 -5.22
CA PHE A 318 15.66 7.98 -5.94
C PHE A 318 14.21 8.47 -6.02
N GLN A 319 13.27 7.56 -6.31
CA GLN A 319 11.85 7.88 -6.28
C GLN A 319 11.43 8.38 -4.90
N GLN A 320 11.83 7.70 -3.80
CA GLN A 320 11.49 8.13 -2.44
C GLN A 320 12.05 9.52 -2.10
N MET A 321 13.28 9.83 -2.54
CA MET A 321 13.84 11.17 -2.41
C MET A 321 12.99 12.19 -3.17
N THR A 322 12.63 11.92 -4.43
CA THR A 322 11.80 12.85 -5.21
C THR A 322 10.42 13.07 -4.58
N THR A 323 9.78 12.02 -4.06
CA THR A 323 8.46 12.09 -3.37
C THR A 323 8.48 12.99 -2.15
N VAL A 324 9.61 13.09 -1.43
CA VAL A 324 9.71 13.94 -0.23
C VAL A 324 10.22 15.35 -0.56
N PHE A 325 11.37 15.44 -1.24
CA PHE A 325 12.06 16.72 -1.40
C PHE A 325 11.39 17.62 -2.45
N VAL A 326 10.90 17.07 -3.57
CA VAL A 326 10.31 17.89 -4.64
C VAL A 326 9.04 18.61 -4.17
N PRO A 327 8.04 17.93 -3.57
CA PRO A 327 6.87 18.62 -3.04
C PRO A 327 7.21 19.62 -1.94
N PHE A 328 8.18 19.31 -1.08
CA PHE A 328 8.61 20.22 -0.01
C PHE A 328 9.19 21.52 -0.57
N PHE A 329 10.14 21.45 -1.51
CA PHE A 329 10.75 22.64 -2.10
C PHE A 329 9.78 23.40 -2.99
N LEU A 330 8.94 22.71 -3.77
CA LEU A 330 7.88 23.34 -4.54
C LEU A 330 6.91 24.10 -3.64
N TRP A 331 6.51 23.52 -2.51
CA TRP A 331 5.67 24.19 -1.53
C TRP A 331 6.35 25.44 -0.98
N VAL A 332 7.61 25.36 -0.54
CA VAL A 332 8.34 26.51 0.02
C VAL A 332 8.45 27.65 -1.00
N VAL A 333 8.80 27.34 -2.25
CA VAL A 333 8.92 28.34 -3.32
C VAL A 333 7.56 28.91 -3.70
N ALA A 334 6.56 28.08 -3.96
CA ALA A 334 5.23 28.54 -4.35
C ALA A 334 4.55 29.36 -3.24
N ASN A 335 4.66 28.91 -1.99
CA ASN A 335 4.10 29.64 -0.86
C ASN A 335 4.77 31.01 -0.69
N TYR A 336 6.09 31.07 -0.80
CA TYR A 336 6.81 32.34 -0.76
C TYR A 336 6.40 33.28 -1.91
N LEU A 337 6.37 32.79 -3.16
CA LEU A 337 6.00 33.59 -4.33
C LEU A 337 4.58 34.14 -4.23
N VAL A 338 3.60 33.29 -3.93
CA VAL A 338 2.19 33.71 -3.81
C VAL A 338 2.01 34.71 -2.69
N CYS A 339 2.64 34.48 -1.54
CA CYS A 339 2.50 35.40 -0.41
C CYS A 339 3.23 36.73 -0.68
N SER A 340 4.35 36.74 -1.40
CA SER A 340 5.05 37.98 -1.77
C SER A 340 4.20 38.90 -2.67
N ILE A 341 3.31 38.34 -3.49
CA ILE A 341 2.39 39.08 -4.37
C ILE A 341 1.18 39.61 -3.58
N ARG A 342 0.80 38.94 -2.49
CA ARG A 342 -0.42 39.22 -1.71
C ARG A 342 -0.14 39.95 -0.39
N ASP A 343 0.93 40.75 -0.37
CA ASP A 343 1.38 41.55 0.78
C ASP A 343 1.78 40.75 2.02
N GLY A 344 2.27 39.52 1.82
CA GLY A 344 2.81 38.67 2.86
C GLY A 344 4.20 39.12 3.32
N GLU A 345 4.41 39.13 4.63
CA GLU A 345 5.63 39.67 5.23
C GLU A 345 6.77 38.64 5.40
N GLY A 346 6.55 37.37 5.05
CA GLY A 346 7.50 36.29 5.31
C GLY A 346 8.67 36.26 4.32
N ARG A 347 9.91 36.05 4.81
CA ARG A 347 11.07 35.80 3.94
C ARG A 347 11.13 34.34 3.53
N LEU A 348 11.78 34.03 2.41
CA LEU A 348 11.98 32.65 1.94
C LEU A 348 12.65 31.76 3.00
N SER A 349 13.63 32.29 3.73
CA SER A 349 14.29 31.59 4.85
C SER A 349 13.34 31.23 5.98
N ASP A 350 12.34 32.07 6.24
CA ASP A 350 11.40 31.90 7.34
C ASP A 350 10.36 30.85 6.96
N VAL A 351 9.87 30.89 5.71
CA VAL A 351 8.98 29.87 5.13
C VAL A 351 9.66 28.49 5.11
N TYR A 352 10.92 28.42 4.69
CA TYR A 352 11.69 27.17 4.69
C TYR A 352 11.82 26.58 6.10
N GLN A 353 12.25 27.40 7.07
CA GLN A 353 12.43 26.96 8.46
C GLN A 353 11.12 26.51 9.09
N ALA A 354 10.07 27.33 8.94
CA ALA A 354 8.79 27.04 9.53
C ALA A 354 8.15 25.79 8.90
N THR A 355 8.25 25.62 7.57
CA THR A 355 7.78 24.40 6.90
C THR A 355 8.52 23.16 7.42
N ALA A 356 9.84 23.19 7.55
CA ALA A 356 10.59 22.05 8.08
C ALA A 356 10.15 21.67 9.52
N TYR A 357 9.85 22.65 10.37
CA TYR A 357 9.39 22.38 11.74
C TYR A 357 7.95 21.88 11.81
N THR A 358 7.09 22.20 10.83
CA THR A 358 5.73 21.63 10.76
C THR A 358 5.75 20.10 10.62
N LEU A 359 6.85 19.51 10.14
CA LEU A 359 7.01 18.06 9.96
C LEU A 359 7.29 17.28 11.26
N LEU A 360 7.53 17.97 12.39
CA LEU A 360 7.81 17.33 13.68
C LEU A 360 6.77 16.26 14.10
N PRO A 361 5.44 16.46 13.96
CA PRO A 361 4.46 15.43 14.31
C PRO A 361 4.69 14.14 13.53
N MET A 362 5.02 14.21 12.24
CA MET A 362 5.33 13.04 11.42
C MET A 362 6.67 12.40 11.76
N ILE A 363 7.69 13.20 12.08
CA ILE A 363 9.00 12.68 12.55
C ILE A 363 8.82 11.79 13.79
N ILE A 364 7.90 12.15 14.68
CA ILE A 364 7.58 11.36 15.87
C ILE A 364 6.66 10.18 15.51
N ALA A 365 5.64 10.42 14.68
CA ALA A 365 4.63 9.43 14.36
C ALA A 365 5.21 8.23 13.59
N PHE A 366 6.11 8.45 12.63
CA PHE A 366 6.67 7.38 11.81
C PHE A 366 7.35 6.27 12.65
N PRO A 367 8.34 6.54 13.52
CA PRO A 367 8.93 5.49 14.37
C PRO A 367 7.92 4.84 15.32
N VAL A 368 6.98 5.61 15.86
CA VAL A 368 5.95 5.10 16.78
C VAL A 368 5.00 4.13 16.04
N LEU A 369 4.54 4.51 14.86
CA LEU A 369 3.68 3.68 14.00
C LEU A 369 4.40 2.41 13.58
N THR A 370 5.67 2.51 13.17
CA THR A 370 6.49 1.34 12.84
C THR A 370 6.62 0.38 14.02
N PHE A 371 6.92 0.89 15.22
CA PHE A 371 7.01 0.05 16.41
C PHE A 371 5.68 -0.63 16.75
N ILE A 372 4.58 0.13 16.73
CA ILE A 372 3.24 -0.40 17.00
C ILE A 372 2.82 -1.42 15.94
N SER A 373 3.15 -1.21 14.67
CA SER A 373 2.81 -2.12 13.57
C SER A 373 3.34 -3.53 13.76
N LYS A 374 4.47 -3.69 14.46
CA LYS A 374 5.05 -5.00 14.79
C LYS A 374 4.25 -5.74 15.85
N GLY A 375 3.44 -5.07 16.67
CA GLY A 375 2.62 -5.69 17.70
C GLY A 375 1.16 -5.90 17.31
N LEU A 376 0.66 -5.20 16.30
CA LEU A 376 -0.74 -5.25 15.90
C LEU A 376 -1.03 -6.35 14.87
N THR A 377 -2.26 -6.86 14.94
CA THR A 377 -2.87 -7.72 13.92
C THR A 377 -3.73 -6.90 12.98
N TYR A 378 -4.16 -7.51 11.87
CA TYR A 378 -4.98 -6.83 10.86
C TYR A 378 -6.36 -6.40 11.40
N ASN A 379 -6.94 -7.16 12.34
CA ASN A 379 -8.17 -6.78 13.04
C ASN A 379 -8.02 -5.50 13.88
N GLU A 380 -6.80 -5.17 14.30
CA GLU A 380 -6.48 -3.99 15.09
C GLU A 380 -6.00 -2.82 14.20
N SER A 381 -6.14 -2.95 12.87
CA SER A 381 -5.61 -1.99 11.92
C SER A 381 -6.19 -0.58 12.04
N PHE A 382 -7.37 -0.46 12.62
CA PHE A 382 -7.99 0.82 12.95
C PHE A 382 -7.11 1.66 13.90
N ILE A 383 -6.33 1.05 14.79
CA ILE A 383 -5.44 1.76 15.73
C ILE A 383 -4.33 2.46 14.94
N TYR A 384 -3.67 1.70 14.06
CA TYR A 384 -2.60 2.20 13.21
C TYR A 384 -3.08 3.33 12.30
N THR A 385 -4.20 3.12 11.61
CA THR A 385 -4.77 4.10 10.66
C THR A 385 -5.25 5.36 11.38
N THR A 386 -5.86 5.24 12.56
CA THR A 386 -6.29 6.39 13.36
C THR A 386 -5.10 7.22 13.84
N LEU A 387 -4.03 6.59 14.32
CA LEU A 387 -2.82 7.29 14.73
C LEU A 387 -2.13 8.02 13.57
N MET A 388 -2.04 7.37 12.40
CA MET A 388 -1.53 7.98 11.18
C MET A 388 -2.40 9.19 10.78
N PHE A 389 -3.72 9.04 10.80
CA PHE A 389 -4.66 10.13 10.50
C PHE A 389 -4.49 11.31 11.46
N ILE A 390 -4.38 11.07 12.78
CA ILE A 390 -4.14 12.10 13.78
C ILE A 390 -2.82 12.84 13.50
N ALA A 391 -1.74 12.12 13.21
CA ALA A 391 -0.43 12.72 12.93
C ALA A 391 -0.46 13.62 11.69
N VAL A 392 -1.12 13.16 10.62
CA VAL A 392 -1.31 13.95 9.39
C VAL A 392 -2.20 15.17 9.68
N ALA A 393 -3.31 15.01 10.37
CA ALA A 393 -4.22 16.10 10.72
C ALA A 393 -3.51 17.21 11.53
N ILE A 394 -2.71 16.83 12.54
CA ILE A 394 -1.92 17.78 13.33
C ILE A 394 -0.91 18.52 12.44
N THR A 395 -0.23 17.81 11.54
CA THR A 395 0.74 18.40 10.60
C THR A 395 0.07 19.42 9.68
N VAL A 396 -1.12 19.10 9.14
CA VAL A 396 -1.90 20.02 8.29
C VAL A 396 -2.34 21.25 9.08
N ILE A 397 -2.85 21.08 10.30
CA ILE A 397 -3.22 22.19 11.18
C ILE A 397 -2.02 23.11 11.43
N TYR A 398 -0.85 22.53 11.71
CA TYR A 398 0.37 23.31 11.90
C TYR A 398 0.85 24.01 10.64
N MET A 399 0.70 23.41 9.46
CA MET A 399 0.99 24.07 8.20
C MET A 399 0.09 25.29 7.98
N ILE A 400 -1.21 25.20 8.33
CA ILE A 400 -2.14 26.34 8.24
C ILE A 400 -1.74 27.46 9.21
N ILE A 401 -1.47 27.12 10.47
CA ILE A 401 -1.02 28.11 11.47
C ILE A 401 0.31 28.73 11.05
N MET A 402 1.23 27.93 10.50
CA MET A 402 2.50 28.41 9.99
C MET A 402 2.33 29.50 8.93
N VAL A 403 1.51 29.25 7.90
CA VAL A 403 1.29 30.24 6.83
C VAL A 403 0.65 31.50 7.38
N LYS A 404 -0.31 31.37 8.29
CA LYS A 404 -0.96 32.50 8.97
C LYS A 404 0.05 33.38 9.70
N GLU A 405 0.88 32.79 10.55
CA GLU A 405 1.76 33.54 11.46
C GLU A 405 3.03 34.07 10.77
N ILE A 406 3.62 33.31 9.83
CA ILE A 406 4.82 33.76 9.11
C ILE A 406 4.52 34.95 8.21
N HIS A 407 3.41 34.88 7.47
CA HIS A 407 3.01 35.94 6.54
C HIS A 407 2.12 37.01 7.17
N PHE A 408 1.74 36.84 8.44
CA PHE A 408 0.91 37.78 9.20
C PHE A 408 -0.47 38.02 8.56
N TYR A 409 -1.17 36.95 8.22
CA TYR A 409 -2.51 36.99 7.65
C TYR A 409 -3.61 36.67 8.68
N ASP A 410 -4.84 37.08 8.38
CA ASP A 410 -6.03 36.53 9.03
C ASP A 410 -6.34 35.10 8.55
N MET A 411 -7.17 34.38 9.31
CA MET A 411 -7.47 32.96 9.02
C MET A 411 -8.13 32.73 7.65
N LYS A 412 -9.09 33.60 7.27
CA LYS A 412 -9.80 33.49 5.97
C LYS A 412 -8.86 33.65 4.77
N PRO A 413 -8.06 34.73 4.65
CA PRO A 413 -7.12 34.86 3.53
C PRO A 413 -6.02 33.80 3.55
N THR A 414 -5.63 33.29 4.72
CA THR A 414 -4.64 32.20 4.83
C THR A 414 -5.05 30.97 4.03
N ILE A 415 -6.30 30.50 4.20
CA ILE A 415 -6.78 29.30 3.48
C ILE A 415 -6.76 29.54 1.96
N ALA A 416 -7.20 30.72 1.50
CA ALA A 416 -7.14 31.07 0.08
C ALA A 416 -5.69 31.10 -0.44
N ASN A 417 -4.75 31.64 0.34
CA ASN A 417 -3.33 31.69 -0.02
C ASN A 417 -2.70 30.30 -0.11
N ILE A 418 -3.07 29.40 0.79
CA ILE A 418 -2.63 27.99 0.74
C ILE A 418 -3.11 27.33 -0.55
N LEU A 419 -4.39 27.47 -0.90
CA LEU A 419 -4.94 26.88 -2.13
C LEU A 419 -4.25 27.42 -3.39
N ILE A 420 -4.01 28.73 -3.46
CA ILE A 420 -3.28 29.34 -4.59
C ILE A 420 -1.81 28.90 -4.59
N SER A 421 -1.18 28.71 -3.43
CA SER A 421 0.19 28.19 -3.33
C SER A 421 0.28 26.76 -3.87
N ILE A 422 -0.68 25.90 -3.53
CA ILE A 422 -0.77 24.53 -4.07
C ILE A 422 -0.95 24.58 -5.58
N PHE A 423 -1.89 25.40 -6.07
CA PHE A 423 -2.10 25.57 -7.52
C PHE A 423 -0.85 26.07 -8.23
N THR A 424 -0.13 27.04 -7.63
CA THR A 424 1.12 27.57 -8.17
C THR A 424 2.22 26.51 -8.17
N ALA A 425 2.33 25.68 -7.13
CA ALA A 425 3.26 24.56 -7.09
C ALA A 425 3.00 23.55 -8.21
N LEU A 426 1.73 23.22 -8.46
CA LEU A 426 1.32 22.36 -9.58
C LEU A 426 1.66 22.98 -10.94
N MET A 427 1.43 24.29 -11.10
CA MET A 427 1.82 25.01 -12.32
C MET A 427 3.34 25.00 -12.54
N ILE A 428 4.14 25.25 -11.50
CA ILE A 428 5.61 25.18 -11.58
C ILE A 428 6.04 23.77 -11.99
N LEU A 429 5.46 22.73 -11.39
CA LEU A 429 5.76 21.34 -11.75
C LEU A 429 5.40 21.04 -13.21
N ALA A 430 4.23 21.49 -13.69
CA ALA A 430 3.82 21.30 -15.08
C ALA A 430 4.76 22.00 -16.06
N VAL A 431 5.20 23.23 -15.76
CA VAL A 431 6.17 23.95 -16.59
C VAL A 431 7.53 23.25 -16.59
N LEU A 432 8.02 22.81 -15.43
CA LEU A 432 9.29 22.06 -15.34
C LEU A 432 9.22 20.75 -16.14
N PHE A 433 8.07 20.07 -16.11
CA PHE A 433 7.84 18.86 -16.89
C PHE A 433 7.86 19.12 -18.40
N ILE A 434 7.18 20.18 -18.87
CA ILE A 434 7.21 20.59 -20.28
C ILE A 434 8.64 20.93 -20.72
N VAL A 435 9.37 21.71 -19.92
CA VAL A 435 10.76 22.06 -20.20
C VAL A 435 11.64 20.82 -20.27
N TYR A 436 11.45 19.86 -19.35
CA TYR A 436 12.16 18.58 -19.37
C TYR A 436 11.89 17.79 -20.65
N LEU A 437 10.62 17.67 -21.08
CA LEU A 437 10.26 16.99 -22.32
C LEU A 437 10.93 17.62 -23.54
N LEU A 438 10.86 18.96 -23.66
CA LEU A 438 11.48 19.69 -24.76
C LEU A 438 13.01 19.53 -24.77
N LEU A 439 13.66 19.59 -23.61
CA LEU A 439 15.11 19.36 -23.52
C LEU A 439 15.47 17.92 -23.90
N SER A 440 14.67 16.93 -23.50
CA SER A 440 14.88 15.53 -23.85
C SER A 440 14.76 15.29 -25.36
N GLU A 441 13.82 15.95 -26.03
CA GLU A 441 13.70 15.89 -27.50
C GLU A 441 14.93 16.51 -28.18
N VAL A 442 15.40 17.65 -27.67
CA VAL A 442 16.62 18.29 -28.17
C VAL A 442 17.84 17.38 -28.00
N PHE A 443 18.02 16.75 -26.83
CA PHE A 443 19.11 15.80 -26.60
C PHE A 443 19.02 14.58 -27.52
N THR A 444 17.82 14.05 -27.74
CA THR A 444 17.59 12.93 -28.68
C THR A 444 18.05 13.33 -30.08
N LEU A 445 17.62 14.50 -30.57
CA LEU A 445 18.02 15.03 -31.87
C LEU A 445 19.54 15.19 -32.01
N PHE A 446 20.22 15.75 -31.01
CA PHE A 446 21.68 15.84 -31.02
C PHE A 446 22.34 14.46 -31.00
N SER A 447 21.81 13.51 -30.23
CA SER A 447 22.34 12.16 -30.16
C SER A 447 22.19 11.40 -31.48
N ASP A 448 21.08 11.62 -32.19
CA ASP A 448 20.82 11.01 -33.50
C ASP A 448 21.74 11.60 -34.57
N VAL A 449 21.95 12.92 -34.57
CA VAL A 449 22.91 13.58 -35.46
C VAL A 449 24.33 13.06 -35.24
N ILE A 450 24.76 12.89 -33.98
CA ILE A 450 26.09 12.34 -33.67
C ILE A 450 26.19 10.87 -34.12
N ARG A 451 25.17 10.05 -33.88
CA ARG A 451 25.14 8.65 -34.34
C ARG A 451 25.20 8.54 -35.86
N GLU A 452 24.48 9.41 -36.58
CA GLU A 452 24.54 9.46 -38.03
C GLU A 452 25.92 9.85 -38.54
N LEU A 453 26.60 10.79 -37.87
CA LEU A 453 27.94 11.22 -38.23
C LEU A 453 29.00 10.14 -37.99
N ILE A 454 28.86 9.36 -36.90
CA ILE A 454 29.71 8.19 -36.60
C ILE A 454 29.47 7.03 -37.56
N ASN A 455 28.23 6.82 -38.02
CA ASN A 455 27.92 5.73 -38.94
C ASN A 455 28.28 6.03 -40.41
N ARG A 456 28.48 7.31 -40.76
CA ARG A 456 28.82 7.76 -42.13
C ARG A 456 30.29 8.13 -42.31
N GLY A 457 31.06 8.32 -41.24
CA GLY A 457 32.52 8.47 -41.26
C GLY A 457 33.20 7.20 -40.78
#